data_AF-A0A1W9RGR9-F1
#
_entry.id   AF-A0A1W9RGR9-F1
#
_cell.length_a   1.000
_cell.length_b   1.000
_cell.length_c   1.000
_cell.angle_alpha   90.00
_cell.angle_beta   90.00
_cell.angle_gamma   90.00
#
_symmetry.space_group_name_H-M   'P 1'
#
loop_
_entity.id
_entity.type
_entity.pdbx_description
1 polymer ?
#
loop_
_entity_poly.entity_id
_entity_poly.type
_entity_poly.pdbx_seq_one_letter_code
_entity_poly.pdbx_strand_id
1 'polypeptide(L)'
;MTIRDALKKTRKIQIFEDTPMVAKTVAEEFKGIFPEIQIEVVKKANTNENGVFSIAIGSIGDLKKRGIDFFKTDKENFVFCKIDEQGAGVLACSHQQFLYGYASNLLDDELDKSLEPFLKGKLTEPAFKWQRSCYDYFLTQPGRIQKNLNRETYIKQMAKFGFTHIEVNGLAYPMALETGPEGETYPMFYTYCPALDQFVYSDLNK
;
A
#
# COMPACT_ATOMS: atom_id res chain seq x y z
N MET A 1 5.41 25.59 7.96
CA MET A 1 5.86 24.39 8.70
C MET A 1 5.75 23.19 7.76
N THR A 2 6.75 22.30 7.76
CA THR A 2 6.70 21.08 6.93
C THR A 2 6.06 19.92 7.66
N ILE A 3 5.70 18.85 6.93
CA ILE A 3 5.23 17.60 7.54
C ILE A 3 6.32 16.99 8.42
N ARG A 4 7.59 17.06 7.99
CA ARG A 4 8.75 16.61 8.77
C ARG A 4 8.83 17.33 10.12
N ASP A 5 8.63 18.64 10.14
CA ASP A 5 8.67 19.42 11.38
C ASP A 5 7.57 18.99 12.36
N ALA A 6 6.40 18.60 11.86
CA ALA A 6 5.30 18.10 12.68
C ALA A 6 5.61 16.71 13.23
N LEU A 7 6.01 15.78 12.37
CA LEU A 7 6.29 14.40 12.76
C LEU A 7 7.50 14.26 13.69
N LYS A 8 8.47 15.19 13.64
CA LYS A 8 9.53 15.28 14.66
C LYS A 8 9.01 15.52 16.08
N LYS A 9 7.82 16.12 16.23
CA LYS A 9 7.19 16.35 17.53
C LYS A 9 6.33 15.16 17.98
N THR A 10 6.06 14.21 17.08
CA THR A 10 5.41 12.94 17.44
C THR A 10 6.32 12.15 18.36
N ARG A 11 5.79 11.77 19.52
CA ARG A 11 6.49 10.96 20.54
C ARG A 11 5.97 9.54 20.58
N LYS A 12 4.69 9.35 20.22
CA LYS A 12 4.02 8.06 20.27
C LYS A 12 3.27 7.79 18.98
N ILE A 13 3.40 6.57 18.48
CA ILE A 13 2.51 6.02 17.47
C ILE A 13 1.61 4.97 18.12
N GLN A 14 0.31 5.20 18.05
CA GLN A 14 -0.70 4.28 18.54
C GLN A 14 -1.16 3.34 17.42
N ILE A 15 -1.06 2.03 17.66
CA ILE A 15 -1.66 0.98 16.84
C ILE A 15 -2.67 0.19 17.68
N PHE A 16 -3.56 -0.57 17.05
CA PHE A 16 -4.64 -1.26 17.76
C PHE A 16 -4.34 -2.75 17.98
N GLU A 17 -4.81 -3.32 19.10
CA GLU A 17 -4.58 -4.73 19.46
C GLU A 17 -4.96 -5.73 18.36
N ASP A 18 -6.01 -5.42 17.60
CA ASP A 18 -6.59 -6.24 16.53
C ASP A 18 -6.15 -5.80 15.12
N THR A 19 -5.10 -4.98 15.01
CA THR A 19 -4.66 -4.48 13.71
C THR A 19 -3.82 -5.50 12.93
N PRO A 20 -3.96 -5.55 11.59
CA PRO A 20 -3.05 -6.33 10.75
C PRO A 20 -1.58 -5.90 10.88
N MET A 21 -0.65 -6.84 10.62
CA MET A 21 0.81 -6.64 10.72
C MET A 21 1.32 -5.40 9.95
N VAL A 22 0.65 -5.01 8.87
CA VAL A 22 1.06 -3.83 8.09
C VAL A 22 1.00 -2.53 8.90
N ALA A 23 0.09 -2.38 9.87
CA ALA A 23 0.06 -1.19 10.71
C ALA A 23 1.27 -1.12 11.64
N LYS A 24 1.70 -2.26 12.19
CA LYS A 24 2.97 -2.34 12.93
C LYS A 24 4.15 -2.03 12.02
N THR A 25 4.17 -2.59 10.80
CA THR A 25 5.23 -2.33 9.82
C THR A 25 5.36 -0.84 9.52
N VAL A 26 4.24 -0.14 9.29
CA VAL A 26 4.25 1.30 9.06
C VAL A 26 4.72 2.06 10.28
N ALA A 27 4.28 1.71 11.50
CA ALA A 27 4.77 2.34 12.71
C ALA A 27 6.31 2.24 12.85
N GLU A 28 6.90 1.10 12.48
CA GLU A 28 8.35 0.90 12.46
C GLU A 28 9.05 1.73 11.36
N GLU A 29 8.43 1.92 10.17
CA GLU A 29 9.00 2.83 9.14
C GLU A 29 9.08 4.27 9.64
N PHE A 30 8.04 4.76 10.32
CA PHE A 30 8.07 6.08 10.95
C PHE A 30 9.17 6.17 12.01
N LYS A 31 9.29 5.14 12.87
CA LYS A 31 10.33 5.08 13.90
C LYS A 31 11.74 5.02 13.32
N GLY A 32 11.92 4.36 12.16
CA GLY A 32 13.19 4.34 11.44
C GLY A 32 13.68 5.73 11.03
N ILE A 33 12.74 6.65 10.73
CA ILE A 33 13.04 8.04 10.36
C ILE A 33 13.09 8.95 11.60
N PHE A 34 12.24 8.68 12.60
CA PHE A 34 12.12 9.43 13.85
C PHE A 34 12.35 8.49 15.05
N PRO A 35 13.62 8.24 15.44
CA PRO A 35 13.97 7.19 16.41
C PRO A 35 13.37 7.37 17.81
N GLU A 36 13.02 8.60 18.18
CA GLU A 36 12.42 8.94 19.47
C GLU A 36 10.96 8.46 19.62
N ILE A 37 10.33 8.01 18.53
CA ILE A 37 8.96 7.52 18.54
C ILE A 37 8.87 6.18 19.28
N GLN A 38 7.94 6.13 20.24
CA GLN A 38 7.51 4.89 20.89
C GLN A 38 6.25 4.34 20.23
N ILE A 39 6.21 3.03 20.02
CA ILE A 39 5.03 2.35 19.46
C ILE A 39 4.21 1.80 20.64
N GLU A 40 2.96 2.20 20.71
CA GLU A 40 2.02 1.83 21.77
C GLU A 40 0.84 1.07 21.17
N VAL A 41 0.48 -0.06 21.78
CA VAL A 41 -0.71 -0.82 21.40
C VAL A 41 -1.87 -0.40 22.30
N VAL A 42 -2.97 0.05 21.70
CA VAL A 42 -4.13 0.61 22.41
C VAL A 42 -5.44 -0.02 21.95
N LYS A 43 -6.50 0.13 22.76
CA LYS A 43 -7.88 -0.22 22.36
C LYS A 43 -8.62 0.94 21.71
N LYS A 44 -8.26 2.17 22.08
CA LYS A 44 -8.88 3.42 21.63
C LYS A 44 -7.80 4.47 21.45
N ALA A 45 -7.88 5.23 20.36
CA ALA A 45 -6.95 6.31 20.09
C ALA A 45 -7.19 7.49 21.03
N ASN A 46 -6.10 8.19 21.36
CA ASN A 46 -6.13 9.49 22.00
C ASN A 46 -5.73 10.59 21.00
N THR A 47 -6.61 10.90 20.07
CA THR A 47 -6.30 11.79 18.94
C THR A 47 -6.17 13.28 19.29
N ASN A 48 -6.39 13.65 20.55
CA ASN A 48 -6.29 15.02 21.05
C ASN A 48 -5.02 15.25 21.90
N GLU A 49 -4.23 14.20 22.15
CA GLU A 49 -2.99 14.32 22.91
C GLU A 49 -1.86 14.77 21.98
N ASN A 50 -1.21 15.89 22.33
CA ASN A 50 -0.08 16.41 21.58
C ASN A 50 1.03 15.36 21.43
N GLY A 51 1.57 15.24 20.22
CA GLY A 51 2.62 14.27 19.91
C GLY A 51 2.15 12.81 19.82
N VAL A 52 0.84 12.55 19.77
CA VAL A 52 0.27 11.20 19.56
C VAL A 52 -0.30 11.05 18.17
N PHE A 53 0.28 10.13 17.39
CA PHE A 53 -0.17 9.81 16.04
C PHE A 53 -0.78 8.41 15.99
N SER A 54 -2.01 8.27 15.53
CA SER A 54 -2.70 6.97 15.49
C SER A 54 -2.68 6.36 14.08
N ILE A 55 -2.43 5.06 13.96
CA ILE A 55 -2.56 4.31 12.72
C ILE A 55 -3.71 3.32 12.84
N ALA A 56 -4.69 3.41 11.94
CA ALA A 56 -5.92 2.63 12.03
C ALA A 56 -6.35 2.05 10.67
N ILE A 57 -6.90 0.83 10.69
CA ILE A 57 -7.46 0.16 9.51
C ILE A 57 -8.87 -0.31 9.87
N GLY A 58 -9.87 0.03 9.06
CA GLY A 58 -11.21 -0.50 9.24
C GLY A 58 -12.30 0.33 8.58
N SER A 59 -13.53 -0.16 8.66
CA SER A 59 -14.69 0.61 8.21
C SER A 59 -14.87 1.87 9.06
N ILE A 60 -15.64 2.85 8.58
CA ILE A 60 -15.98 4.05 9.37
C ILE A 60 -16.59 3.70 10.73
N GLY A 61 -17.39 2.63 10.80
CA GLY A 61 -17.94 2.16 12.08
C GLY A 61 -16.87 1.66 13.04
N ASP A 62 -15.86 0.94 12.54
CA ASP A 62 -14.76 0.41 13.35
C ASP A 62 -13.83 1.53 13.81
N LEU A 63 -13.53 2.48 12.93
CA LEU A 63 -12.73 3.67 13.26
C LEU A 63 -13.40 4.53 14.35
N LYS A 64 -14.73 4.70 14.28
CA LYS A 64 -15.49 5.40 15.34
C LYS A 64 -15.39 4.69 16.69
N LYS A 65 -15.54 3.36 16.72
CA LYS A 65 -15.38 2.57 17.96
C LYS A 65 -13.98 2.75 18.56
N ARG A 66 -12.98 2.91 17.70
CA ARG A 66 -11.58 3.18 18.04
C ARG A 66 -11.27 4.63 18.39
N GLY A 67 -12.26 5.54 18.43
CA GLY A 67 -12.08 6.94 18.80
C GLY A 67 -11.65 7.87 17.65
N ILE A 68 -11.83 7.43 16.41
CA ILE A 68 -11.53 8.22 15.20
C ILE A 68 -12.87 8.54 14.51
N ASP A 69 -13.46 9.69 14.84
CA ASP A 69 -14.82 10.08 14.41
C ASP A 69 -14.92 11.47 13.76
N PHE A 70 -13.79 12.15 13.57
CA PHE A 70 -13.72 13.54 13.09
C PHE A 70 -13.69 13.71 11.56
N PHE A 71 -13.83 12.62 10.79
CA PHE A 71 -14.01 12.71 9.35
C PHE A 71 -15.21 11.88 8.88
N LYS A 72 -15.78 12.31 7.75
CA LYS A 72 -16.92 11.64 7.10
C LYS A 72 -16.56 11.38 5.66
N THR A 73 -16.92 10.20 5.17
CA THR A 73 -16.84 9.84 3.76
C THR A 73 -17.92 8.80 3.47
N ASP A 74 -18.47 8.88 2.27
CA ASP A 74 -19.36 7.90 1.66
C ASP A 74 -18.59 6.88 0.79
N LYS A 75 -17.26 7.07 0.65
CA LYS A 75 -16.40 6.22 -0.17
C LYS A 75 -16.10 4.90 0.52
N GLU A 76 -16.17 3.81 -0.24
CA GLU A 76 -15.76 2.48 0.23
C GLU A 76 -14.23 2.38 0.39
N ASN A 77 -13.49 2.93 -0.58
CA ASN A 77 -12.03 2.92 -0.59
C ASN A 77 -11.54 4.31 -0.18
N PHE A 78 -10.86 4.38 0.97
CA PHE A 78 -10.30 5.64 1.43
C PHE A 78 -8.99 5.45 2.20
N VAL A 79 -8.18 6.48 2.14
CA VAL A 79 -7.12 6.79 3.09
C VAL A 79 -7.34 8.21 3.58
N PHE A 80 -7.34 8.40 4.89
CA PHE A 80 -7.47 9.68 5.55
C PHE A 80 -6.20 9.94 6.37
N CYS A 81 -5.58 11.09 6.16
CA CYS A 81 -4.41 11.49 6.93
C CYS A 81 -4.59 12.90 7.47
N LYS A 82 -4.45 13.07 8.79
CA LYS A 82 -4.44 14.36 9.46
C LYS A 82 -3.21 14.44 10.36
N ILE A 83 -2.51 15.55 10.29
CA ILE A 83 -1.34 15.83 11.13
C ILE A 83 -1.47 17.29 11.57
N ASP A 84 -1.32 17.55 12.86
CA ASP A 84 -1.30 18.90 13.40
C ASP A 84 0.13 19.41 13.65
N GLU A 85 0.23 20.69 14.00
CA GLU A 85 1.51 21.35 14.25
C GLU A 85 2.26 20.82 15.49
N GLN A 86 1.61 20.01 16.33
CA GLN A 86 2.21 19.41 17.52
C GLN A 86 2.54 17.93 17.34
N GLY A 87 2.45 17.42 16.11
CA GLY A 87 2.76 16.04 15.78
C GLY A 87 1.71 15.05 16.26
N ALA A 88 0.51 15.52 16.60
CA ALA A 88 -0.64 14.66 16.81
C ALA A 88 -1.42 14.46 15.52
N GLY A 89 -2.13 13.34 15.40
CA GLY A 89 -2.86 13.06 14.18
C GLY A 89 -3.32 11.63 14.01
N VAL A 90 -3.74 11.33 12.79
CA VAL A 90 -4.17 9.99 12.39
C VAL A 90 -3.77 9.70 10.95
N LEU A 91 -3.42 8.44 10.70
CA LEU A 91 -3.47 7.81 9.38
C LEU A 91 -4.45 6.65 9.46
N ALA A 92 -5.60 6.78 8.79
CA ALA A 92 -6.65 5.79 8.79
C ALA A 92 -6.98 5.35 7.36
N CYS A 93 -7.22 4.06 7.12
CA CYS A 93 -7.67 3.58 5.82
C CYS A 93 -8.77 2.53 5.93
N SER A 94 -9.57 2.37 4.87
CA SER A 94 -10.63 1.36 4.85
C SER A 94 -10.11 -0.07 4.73
N HIS A 95 -8.98 -0.26 4.03
CA HIS A 95 -8.40 -1.56 3.78
C HIS A 95 -6.88 -1.56 4.01
N GLN A 96 -6.35 -2.67 4.53
CA GLN A 96 -4.95 -2.81 4.91
C GLN A 96 -3.96 -2.57 3.77
N GLN A 97 -4.31 -2.97 2.54
CA GLN A 97 -3.43 -2.85 1.38
C GLN A 97 -3.14 -1.40 0.95
N PHE A 98 -3.93 -0.42 1.41
CA PHE A 98 -3.70 0.99 1.09
C PHE A 98 -2.69 1.66 2.02
N LEU A 99 -2.43 1.07 3.19
CA LEU A 99 -1.71 1.74 4.25
C LEU A 99 -0.23 1.94 3.92
N TYR A 100 0.44 0.87 3.50
CA TYR A 100 1.90 0.88 3.32
C TYR A 100 2.35 1.82 2.20
N GLY A 101 1.70 1.75 1.03
CA GLY A 101 2.00 2.64 -0.10
C GLY A 101 1.76 4.11 0.22
N TYR A 102 0.65 4.42 0.90
CA TYR A 102 0.37 5.81 1.31
C TYR A 102 1.37 6.32 2.33
N ALA A 103 1.69 5.52 3.36
CA ALA A 103 2.68 5.87 4.35
C ALA A 103 4.07 6.07 3.73
N SER A 104 4.46 5.21 2.79
CA SER A 104 5.72 5.34 2.06
C SER A 104 5.77 6.65 1.28
N ASN A 105 4.74 6.97 0.49
CA ASN A 105 4.65 8.25 -0.21
C ASN A 105 4.76 9.45 0.77
N LEU A 106 4.05 9.38 1.91
CA LEU A 106 4.10 10.42 2.93
C LEU A 106 5.54 10.63 3.48
N LEU A 107 6.26 9.53 3.70
CA LEU A 107 7.62 9.54 4.27
C LEU A 107 8.72 9.84 3.24
N ASP A 108 8.53 9.45 1.98
CA ASP A 108 9.55 9.57 0.94
C ASP A 108 9.40 10.87 0.14
N ASP A 109 8.17 11.24 -0.21
CA ASP A 109 7.89 12.31 -1.19
C ASP A 109 7.23 13.55 -0.57
N GLU A 110 6.51 13.41 0.55
CA GLU A 110 5.73 14.50 1.13
C GLU A 110 6.38 15.17 2.36
N LEU A 111 7.37 14.54 3.02
CA LEU A 111 7.92 15.04 4.29
C LEU A 111 8.33 16.51 4.26
N ASP A 112 8.99 16.94 3.19
CA ASP A 112 9.53 18.30 3.09
C ASP A 112 8.53 19.29 2.46
N LYS A 113 7.31 18.82 2.17
CA LYS A 113 6.20 19.67 1.68
C LYS A 113 5.47 20.32 2.85
N SER A 114 4.62 21.29 2.50
CA SER A 114 3.80 22.04 3.46
C SER A 114 2.83 21.13 4.23
N LEU A 115 2.71 21.37 5.54
CA LEU A 115 1.75 20.69 6.42
C LEU A 115 0.28 21.07 6.13
N GLU A 116 0.05 22.23 5.52
CA GLU A 116 -1.29 22.84 5.33
C GLU A 116 -2.38 21.87 4.84
N PRO A 117 -2.15 21.01 3.81
CA PRO A 117 -3.18 20.10 3.33
C PRO A 117 -3.63 19.05 4.36
N PHE A 118 -2.82 18.79 5.38
CA PHE A 118 -3.04 17.75 6.39
C PHE A 118 -3.62 18.29 7.70
N LEU A 119 -3.60 19.61 7.95
CA LEU A 119 -4.12 20.21 9.19
C LEU A 119 -5.61 19.90 9.41
N LYS A 120 -6.41 20.01 8.35
CA LYS A 120 -7.85 19.67 8.38
C LYS A 120 -8.13 18.20 8.04
N GLY A 121 -7.09 17.46 7.69
CA GLY A 121 -7.19 16.11 7.16
C GLY A 121 -7.32 16.08 5.65
N LYS A 122 -6.53 15.21 5.02
CA LYS A 122 -6.55 14.91 3.60
C LYS A 122 -7.22 13.55 3.41
N LEU A 123 -8.38 13.56 2.75
CA LEU A 123 -9.05 12.34 2.30
C LEU A 123 -8.56 12.02 0.88
N THR A 124 -8.14 10.79 0.65
CA THR A 124 -7.67 10.29 -0.65
C THR A 124 -8.43 9.01 -0.97
N GLU A 125 -8.98 8.93 -2.18
CA GLU A 125 -9.65 7.75 -2.70
C GLU A 125 -8.67 6.98 -3.59
N PRO A 126 -8.24 5.76 -3.22
CA PRO A 126 -7.43 4.93 -4.09
C PRO A 126 -8.16 4.62 -5.39
N ALA A 127 -7.51 4.83 -6.53
CA ALA A 127 -8.11 4.58 -7.85
C ALA A 127 -8.45 3.10 -8.07
N PHE A 128 -7.61 2.20 -7.55
CA PHE A 128 -7.78 0.75 -7.70
C PHE A 128 -7.75 0.07 -6.33
N LYS A 129 -8.82 -0.66 -6.00
CA LYS A 129 -8.84 -1.56 -4.83
C LYS A 129 -7.89 -2.75 -5.04
N TRP A 130 -7.81 -3.20 -6.28
CA TRP A 130 -6.98 -4.32 -6.72
C TRP A 130 -6.01 -3.84 -7.79
N GLN A 131 -4.72 -3.82 -7.46
CA GLN A 131 -3.64 -3.49 -8.36
C GLN A 131 -2.56 -4.58 -8.24
N ARG A 132 -2.23 -5.20 -9.38
CA ARG A 132 -1.21 -6.25 -9.48
C ARG A 132 -0.34 -6.00 -10.69
N SER A 133 0.89 -6.52 -10.66
CA SER A 133 1.69 -6.60 -11.88
C SER A 133 0.98 -7.50 -12.90
N CYS A 134 1.04 -7.12 -14.18
CA CYS A 134 0.72 -8.03 -15.26
C CYS A 134 2.00 -8.83 -15.54
N TYR A 135 1.97 -10.14 -15.26
CA TYR A 135 3.10 -11.03 -15.45
C TYR A 135 4.30 -10.64 -14.57
N ASP A 136 4.30 -11.08 -13.31
CA ASP A 136 5.40 -10.78 -12.40
C ASP A 136 6.65 -11.63 -12.70
N TYR A 137 7.51 -11.13 -13.59
CA TYR A 137 8.77 -11.78 -13.98
C TYR A 137 9.70 -12.12 -12.80
N PHE A 138 9.65 -11.35 -11.71
CA PHE A 138 10.59 -11.48 -10.59
C PHE A 138 10.11 -12.51 -9.55
N LEU A 139 8.80 -12.64 -9.33
CA LEU A 139 8.25 -13.65 -8.45
C LEU A 139 7.96 -14.99 -9.17
N THR A 140 7.86 -14.98 -10.50
CA THR A 140 7.52 -16.17 -11.30
C THR A 140 8.73 -16.76 -12.06
N GLN A 141 8.59 -17.06 -13.35
CA GLN A 141 9.46 -17.99 -14.10
C GLN A 141 10.95 -17.58 -14.08
N PRO A 142 11.35 -16.37 -14.54
CA PRO A 142 12.78 -16.04 -14.60
C PRO A 142 13.36 -15.64 -13.24
N GLY A 143 12.53 -15.24 -12.27
CA GLY A 143 12.96 -15.01 -10.88
C GLY A 143 13.64 -16.22 -10.23
N ARG A 144 13.42 -17.45 -10.73
CA ARG A 144 14.10 -18.68 -10.27
C ARG A 144 15.59 -18.72 -10.60
N ILE A 145 16.00 -18.06 -11.68
CA ILE A 145 17.38 -18.06 -12.18
C ILE A 145 18.10 -16.74 -11.89
N GLN A 146 17.41 -15.76 -11.30
CA GLN A 146 18.03 -14.50 -10.88
C GLN A 146 18.91 -14.71 -9.65
N LYS A 147 20.21 -14.51 -9.84
CA LYS A 147 21.19 -14.59 -8.76
C LYS A 147 20.90 -13.53 -7.68
N ASN A 148 20.80 -13.98 -6.42
CA ASN A 148 20.63 -13.13 -5.24
C ASN A 148 19.34 -12.28 -5.22
N LEU A 149 18.26 -12.70 -5.88
CA LEU A 149 16.97 -12.02 -5.76
C LEU A 149 16.48 -12.02 -4.30
N ASN A 150 16.40 -10.83 -3.71
CA ASN A 150 15.75 -10.63 -2.41
C ASN A 150 14.24 -10.39 -2.62
N ARG A 151 13.45 -11.46 -2.45
CA ARG A 151 12.00 -11.44 -2.63
C ARG A 151 11.30 -10.48 -1.66
N GLU A 152 11.78 -10.39 -0.43
CA GLU A 152 11.19 -9.51 0.58
C GLU A 152 11.35 -8.04 0.18
N THR A 153 12.56 -7.63 -0.23
CA THR A 153 12.79 -6.27 -0.73
C THR A 153 11.96 -5.99 -1.97
N TYR A 154 11.85 -6.94 -2.90
CA TYR A 154 11.00 -6.77 -4.09
C TYR A 154 9.52 -6.55 -3.73
N ILE A 155 8.95 -7.40 -2.88
CA ILE A 155 7.54 -7.28 -2.44
C ILE A 155 7.34 -5.96 -1.68
N LYS A 156 8.30 -5.54 -0.85
CA LYS A 156 8.28 -4.26 -0.16
C LYS A 156 8.23 -3.08 -1.13
N GLN A 157 9.03 -3.11 -2.20
CA GLN A 157 9.00 -2.08 -3.25
C GLN A 157 7.67 -2.08 -4.01
N MET A 158 7.12 -3.25 -4.36
CA MET A 158 5.80 -3.35 -4.97
C MET A 158 4.71 -2.70 -4.11
N ALA A 159 4.71 -3.00 -2.80
CA ALA A 159 3.77 -2.39 -1.86
C ALA A 159 3.96 -0.87 -1.74
N LYS A 160 5.20 -0.37 -1.76
CA LYS A 160 5.53 1.06 -1.77
C LYS A 160 4.97 1.77 -3.01
N PHE A 161 4.99 1.13 -4.17
CA PHE A 161 4.38 1.65 -5.41
C PHE A 161 2.86 1.46 -5.51
N GLY A 162 2.21 0.97 -4.44
CA GLY A 162 0.76 0.85 -4.38
C GLY A 162 0.20 -0.43 -5.03
N PHE A 163 1.04 -1.41 -5.36
CA PHE A 163 0.54 -2.74 -5.72
C PHE A 163 -0.05 -3.42 -4.48
N THR A 164 -1.30 -3.85 -4.59
CA THR A 164 -2.05 -4.46 -3.49
C THR A 164 -2.05 -5.98 -3.53
N HIS A 165 -1.75 -6.56 -4.71
CA HIS A 165 -1.71 -8.00 -4.93
C HIS A 165 -0.45 -8.36 -5.72
N ILE A 166 0.10 -9.52 -5.41
CA ILE A 166 1.26 -10.11 -6.11
C ILE A 166 0.85 -11.41 -6.78
N GLU A 167 1.50 -11.73 -7.89
CA GLU A 167 1.38 -13.02 -8.54
C GLU A 167 2.38 -13.99 -7.91
N VAL A 168 1.88 -15.05 -7.27
CA VAL A 168 2.70 -16.07 -6.63
C VAL A 168 2.85 -17.34 -7.48
N ASN A 169 2.00 -17.50 -8.50
CA ASN A 169 1.99 -18.64 -9.42
C ASN A 169 1.78 -18.14 -10.87
N GLY A 170 2.87 -17.90 -11.58
CA GLY A 170 2.85 -18.02 -13.05
C GLY A 170 2.80 -19.51 -13.43
N LEU A 171 2.41 -19.85 -14.67
CA LEU A 171 2.37 -21.23 -15.19
C LEU A 171 3.51 -22.08 -14.64
N ALA A 172 3.24 -23.24 -14.05
CA ALA A 172 4.29 -24.07 -13.43
C ALA A 172 5.23 -24.72 -14.46
N TYR A 173 4.81 -24.78 -15.72
CA TYR A 173 5.48 -25.41 -16.86
C TYR A 173 5.71 -24.38 -17.98
N PRO A 174 6.66 -24.63 -18.89
CA PRO A 174 6.91 -23.74 -20.05
C PRO A 174 5.74 -23.71 -21.06
N MET A 175 4.73 -24.57 -20.91
CA MET A 175 3.57 -24.69 -21.79
C MET A 175 2.27 -24.80 -20.98
N ALA A 176 1.14 -24.39 -21.57
CA ALA A 176 -0.18 -24.65 -21.02
C ALA A 176 -0.44 -26.16 -20.93
N LEU A 177 -1.20 -26.60 -19.92
CA LEU A 177 -1.67 -28.00 -19.80
C LEU A 177 -2.84 -28.30 -20.75
N GLU A 178 -3.37 -27.27 -21.41
CA GLU A 178 -4.45 -27.36 -22.38
C GLU A 178 -3.88 -27.63 -23.77
N THR A 179 -4.32 -28.71 -24.41
CA THR A 179 -4.12 -28.95 -25.84
C THR A 179 -5.19 -28.20 -26.63
N GLY A 180 -4.76 -27.28 -27.50
CA GLY A 180 -5.68 -26.65 -28.45
C GLY A 180 -6.05 -27.55 -29.63
N PRO A 181 -6.76 -27.01 -30.64
CA PRO A 181 -7.21 -27.75 -31.81
C PRO A 181 -6.09 -28.47 -32.57
N GLU A 182 -6.44 -29.58 -33.21
CA GLU A 182 -5.50 -30.38 -34.00
C GLU A 182 -4.88 -29.54 -35.13
N GLY A 183 -3.55 -29.46 -35.16
CA GLY A 183 -2.80 -28.66 -36.13
C GLY A 183 -2.47 -27.23 -35.67
N GLU A 184 -2.98 -26.76 -34.53
CA GLU A 184 -2.64 -25.45 -33.97
C GLU A 184 -1.47 -25.52 -32.99
N THR A 185 -0.39 -24.79 -33.30
CA THR A 185 0.78 -24.60 -32.42
C THR A 185 0.63 -23.41 -31.48
N TYR A 186 -0.37 -22.55 -31.70
CA TYR A 186 -0.66 -21.36 -30.91
C TYR A 186 -0.80 -21.59 -29.39
N PRO A 187 -1.42 -22.70 -28.90
CA PRO A 187 -1.50 -23.01 -27.47
C PRO A 187 -0.15 -23.02 -26.75
N MET A 188 0.95 -23.28 -27.48
CA MET A 188 2.30 -23.36 -26.92
C MET A 188 2.98 -21.99 -26.69
N PHE A 189 2.40 -20.90 -27.19
CA PHE A 189 2.95 -19.54 -27.04
C PHE A 189 2.26 -18.71 -25.95
N TYR A 190 1.22 -19.24 -25.28
CA TYR A 190 0.51 -18.53 -24.22
C TYR A 190 1.20 -18.65 -22.86
N THR A 191 2.36 -18.02 -22.73
CA THR A 191 2.68 -17.37 -21.44
C THR A 191 2.03 -15.99 -21.49
N TYR A 192 0.83 -15.88 -20.91
CA TYR A 192 -0.06 -14.71 -21.00
C TYR A 192 0.62 -13.37 -20.67
N CYS A 193 1.16 -12.71 -21.69
CA CYS A 193 0.95 -11.30 -21.94
C CYS A 193 0.34 -11.24 -23.34
N PRO A 194 -0.96 -10.94 -23.50
CA PRO A 194 -1.50 -10.85 -24.84
C PRO A 194 -0.78 -9.71 -25.57
N ALA A 195 -0.18 -10.04 -26.70
CA ALA A 195 0.42 -9.03 -27.54
C ALA A 195 -0.70 -8.17 -28.13
N LEU A 196 -0.48 -6.85 -28.25
CA LEU A 196 -1.53 -5.87 -28.58
C LEU A 196 -2.18 -6.15 -29.95
N ASP A 197 -1.42 -6.77 -30.84
CA ASP A 197 -1.81 -7.28 -32.15
C ASP A 197 -2.82 -8.44 -32.12
N GLN A 198 -3.00 -9.11 -30.96
CA GLN A 198 -4.02 -10.13 -30.77
C GLN A 198 -5.44 -9.55 -30.61
N PHE A 199 -5.56 -8.25 -30.33
CA PHE A 199 -6.85 -7.57 -30.16
C PHE A 199 -7.08 -6.41 -31.12
N VAL A 200 -6.08 -6.06 -31.93
CA VAL A 200 -6.14 -4.93 -32.87
C VAL A 200 -5.57 -5.35 -34.22
N TYR A 201 -6.41 -5.37 -35.24
CA TYR A 201 -5.98 -5.60 -36.63
C TYR A 201 -5.38 -4.31 -37.21
N SER A 202 -4.13 -4.34 -37.67
CA SER A 202 -3.48 -3.22 -38.37
C SER A 202 -2.53 -3.71 -39.47
N ASP A 203 -2.15 -2.83 -40.40
CA ASP A 203 -1.23 -3.15 -41.50
C ASP A 203 0.18 -3.56 -41.04
N LEU A 204 0.56 -3.23 -39.80
CA LEU A 204 1.86 -3.58 -39.20
C LEU A 204 1.92 -5.01 -38.66
N ASN A 205 0.79 -5.70 -38.60
CA ASN A 205 0.61 -7.04 -38.05
C ASN A 205 -0.22 -7.92 -39.00
N LYS A 206 -0.06 -7.67 -40.30
CA LYS A 206 -0.42 -8.58 -41.40
C LYS A 206 0.61 -9.70 -41.55
#